data_AF-A0A8K0NDU5-F1
#
_entry.id   AF-A0A8K0NDU5-F1
#
_cell.length_a   1.000
_cell.length_b   1.000
_cell.length_c   1.000
_cell.angle_alpha   90.00
_cell.angle_beta   90.00
_cell.angle_gamma   90.00
#
_symmetry.space_group_name_H-M   'P 1'
#
loop_
_entity.id
_entity.type
_entity.pdbx_description
1 polymer ?
#
loop_
_entity_poly.entity_id
_entity_poly.type
_entity_poly.pdbx_seq_one_letter_code
_entity_poly.pdbx_strand_id
1 'polypeptide(L)' 'MLVETIVQKSGIKPTDVVLEIGPGTGNLIRKLLEVAKSVVPIELDHRMILELNRRFQGSPPLQSP' A
#
# COMPACT_ATOMS: atom_id res chain seq x y z
N MET A 1 3.10 -16.36 -4.08
CA MET A 1 3.64 -15.86 -2.78
C MET A 1 2.48 -15.46 -1.86
N LEU A 2 2.67 -15.43 -0.53
CA LEU A 2 1.60 -15.07 0.43
C LEU A 2 0.90 -13.73 0.07
N VAL A 3 1.67 -12.72 -0.31
CA VAL A 3 1.15 -11.39 -0.72
C VAL A 3 0.17 -11.49 -1.88
N GLU A 4 0.46 -12.30 -2.90
CA GLU A 4 -0.42 -12.48 -4.06
C GLU A 4 -1.73 -13.15 -3.65
N THR A 5 -1.65 -14.17 -2.78
CA THR A 5 -2.83 -14.86 -2.24
C THR A 5 -3.72 -13.90 -1.45
N ILE A 6 -3.13 -13.00 -0.67
CA ILE A 6 -3.88 -11.97 0.07
C ILE A 6 -4.65 -11.11 -0.94
N VAL A 7 -3.95 -10.46 -1.89
CA VAL A 7 -4.58 -9.54 -2.85
C VAL A 7 -5.67 -10.24 -3.68
N GLN A 8 -5.42 -11.46 -4.15
CA GLN A 8 -6.40 -12.24 -4.93
C GLN A 8 -7.65 -12.59 -4.11
N LYS A 9 -7.50 -12.92 -2.82
CA LYS A 9 -8.63 -13.29 -1.95
C LYS A 9 -9.37 -12.09 -1.36
N SER A 10 -8.76 -10.91 -1.36
CA SER A 10 -9.37 -9.69 -0.79
C SER A 10 -10.51 -9.12 -1.63
N GLY A 11 -10.68 -9.54 -2.90
CA GLY A 11 -11.79 -9.08 -3.75
C GLY A 11 -11.78 -7.59 -4.05
N ILE A 12 -10.61 -6.96 -3.99
CA ILE A 12 -10.41 -5.52 -4.22
C ILE A 12 -10.78 -5.16 -5.65
N LYS A 13 -11.53 -4.08 -5.81
CA LYS A 13 -11.94 -3.51 -7.09
C LYS A 13 -11.10 -2.27 -7.43
N PRO A 14 -10.96 -1.91 -8.72
CA PRO A 14 -10.27 -0.69 -9.15
C PRO A 14 -10.86 0.63 -8.61
N THR A 15 -12.06 0.58 -8.02
CA THR A 15 -12.73 1.73 -7.39
C THR A 15 -12.40 1.89 -5.91
N ASP A 16 -11.83 0.86 -5.29
CA ASP A 16 -11.69 0.79 -3.84
C ASP A 16 -10.48 1.58 -3.34
N VAL A 17 -10.64 2.19 -2.18
CA VAL A 17 -9.55 2.82 -1.42
C VAL A 17 -9.18 1.89 -0.28
N VAL A 18 -7.91 1.50 -0.19
CA VAL A 18 -7.43 0.54 0.80
C VAL A 18 -6.64 1.25 1.89
N LEU A 19 -6.98 1.00 3.15
CA LEU A 19 -6.20 1.41 4.32
C LEU A 19 -5.29 0.27 4.75
N GLU A 20 -3.97 0.51 4.84
CA GLU A 20 -3.00 -0.47 5.34
C GLU A 20 -2.37 0.03 6.65
N ILE A 21 -2.54 -0.71 7.75
CA ILE A 21 -1.92 -0.39 9.03
C ILE A 21 -0.67 -1.23 9.22
N GLY A 22 0.46 -0.59 9.52
CA GLY A 22 1.75 -1.26 9.64
C GLY A 22 2.28 -1.74 8.28
N PRO A 23 2.44 -0.85 7.29
CA PRO A 23 2.89 -1.20 5.93
C PRO A 23 4.31 -1.79 5.85
N GLY A 24 5.11 -1.59 6.90
CA GLY A 24 6.47 -2.07 6.94
C GLY A 24 7.31 -1.50 5.80
N THR A 25 7.95 -2.37 5.03
CA THR A 25 8.74 -1.97 3.86
C THR A 25 7.92 -1.72 2.59
N GLY A 26 6.60 -1.94 2.63
CA GLY A 26 5.69 -1.63 1.51
C GLY A 26 5.51 -2.74 0.47
N ASN A 27 5.84 -3.99 0.79
CA ASN A 27 5.71 -5.10 -0.17
C ASN A 27 4.24 -5.38 -0.56
N LEU A 28 3.31 -5.22 0.39
CA LEU A 28 1.89 -5.38 0.15
C LEU A 28 1.30 -4.15 -0.57
N ILE A 29 1.60 -2.92 -0.12
CA ILE A 29 1.26 -1.67 -0.82
C ILE A 29 1.50 -1.76 -2.32
N ARG A 30 2.69 -2.21 -2.75
CA ARG A 30 3.03 -2.33 -4.18
C ARG A 30 2.03 -3.19 -4.95
N LYS A 31 1.57 -4.29 -4.36
CA LYS A 31 0.58 -5.19 -4.97
C LYS A 31 -0.84 -4.66 -4.88
N LEU A 32 -1.17 -3.93 -3.82
CA LEU A 32 -2.47 -3.26 -3.69
C LEU A 32 -2.63 -2.14 -4.72
N LEU A 33 -1.58 -1.35 -4.99
CA LEU A 33 -1.59 -0.29 -6.00
C LEU A 33 -1.80 -0.80 -7.44
N GLU A 34 -1.54 -2.09 -7.70
CA GLU A 34 -1.81 -2.71 -9.01
C GLU A 34 -3.32 -2.95 -9.24
N VAL A 35 -4.14 -3.02 -8.19
CA VAL A 35 -5.55 -3.43 -8.27
C VAL A 35 -6.56 -2.46 -7.65
N ALA A 36 -6.12 -1.60 -6.73
CA ALA A 36 -6.95 -0.62 -6.04
C ALA A 36 -6.91 0.75 -6.72
N LYS A 37 -7.87 1.62 -6.41
CA LYS A 37 -7.85 3.02 -6.83
C LYS A 37 -6.67 3.75 -6.19
N SER A 38 -6.47 3.54 -4.90
CA SER A 38 -5.43 4.15 -4.09
C SER A 38 -5.23 3.39 -2.78
N VAL A 39 -4.05 3.56 -2.18
CA VAL A 39 -3.71 2.99 -0.87
C VAL A 39 -3.36 4.12 0.09
N VAL A 40 -3.85 4.05 1.33
CA VAL A 40 -3.52 4.93 2.44
C VAL A 40 -2.77 4.10 3.49
N PRO A 41 -1.44 4.22 3.59
CA PRO A 41 -0.67 3.52 4.60
C PRO A 41 -0.62 4.31 5.92
N ILE A 42 -0.78 3.64 7.05
CA ILE A 42 -0.63 4.19 8.39
C ILE A 42 0.57 3.52 9.07
N GLU A 43 1.57 4.32 9.41
CA GLU A 43 2.79 3.87 10.10
C GLU A 43 3.12 4.83 11.24
N LEU A 44 3.60 4.29 12.36
CA LEU A 44 3.99 5.06 13.53
C LEU A 44 5.50 5.30 13.58
N ASP A 45 6.32 4.40 13.03
CA ASP A 45 7.77 4.63 12.95
C ASP A 45 8.10 5.67 11.87
N HIS A 46 8.47 6.87 12.32
CA HIS A 46 8.80 8.01 11.46
C HIS A 46 9.92 7.72 10.45
N ARG A 47 10.88 6.84 10.79
CA ARG A 47 11.95 6.45 9.86
C ARG A 47 11.41 5.61 8.73
N MET A 48 10.43 4.75 9.02
CA MET A 48 9.77 3.91 8.03
C MET A 48 8.84 4.71 7.12
N ILE A 49 8.17 5.75 7.66
CA ILE A 49 7.40 6.70 6.85
C ILE A 49 8.31 7.34 5.79
N LEU A 50 9.50 7.80 6.17
CA LEU A 50 10.46 8.41 5.23
C LEU A 50 10.91 7.43 4.15
N GLU A 51 11.18 6.17 4.53
CA GLU A 51 11.58 5.14 3.58
C GLU A 51 10.44 4.77 2.62
N LEU A 52 9.20 4.65 3.13
CA LEU A 52 8.01 4.41 2.31
C LEU A 52 7.76 5.55 1.33
N ASN A 53 7.85 6.80 1.79
CA ASN A 53 7.70 7.97 0.93
C ASN A 53 8.76 8.00 -0.18
N ARG A 54 10.02 7.66 0.14
CA ARG A 54 11.09 7.54 -0.85
C ARG A 54 10.80 6.42 -1.85
N ARG A 55 10.40 5.25 -1.37
CA ARG A 55 10.14 4.07 -2.19
C ARG A 55 9.00 4.27 -3.18
N PHE A 56 7.95 4.99 -2.79
CA PHE A 56 6.76 5.22 -3.61
C PHE A 56 6.68 6.62 -4.21
N GLN A 57 7.77 7.38 -4.18
CA GLN A 57 7.85 8.68 -4.83
C GLN A 57 7.51 8.55 -6.33
N GLY A 58 6.47 9.26 -6.78
CA GLY A 58 6.01 9.22 -8.17
C GLY A 58 5.15 8.00 -8.56
N SER A 59 4.73 7.18 -7.60
CA SER A 59 3.79 6.07 -7.84
C SER A 59 2.34 6.58 -8.06
N PRO A 60 1.47 5.78 -8.72
CA PRO A 60 0.01 5.99 -8.69
C PRO A 60 -0.49 6.11 -7.24
N PRO A 61 -1.66 6.72 -6.99
CA PRO A 61 -1.94 7.45 -5.76
C PRO A 61 -1.78 6.60 -4.50
N LEU A 62 -0.56 6.64 -3.95
CA LEU A 62 -0.29 6.39 -2.55
C LEU A 62 -0.61 7.70 -1.85
N GLN A 63 -1.70 7.71 -1.11
CA GLN A 63 -2.10 8.90 -0.37
C GLN A 63 -1.39 8.87 0.97
N SER A 64 -0.77 9.98 1.36
CA SER A 64 -0.33 10.15 2.73
C SER A 64 -1.54 10.07 3.67
N PRO A 65 -1.38 9.54 4.90
CA PRO A 65 -2.36 9.78 5.95
C PRO A 65 -2.65 11.28 6.14
#